data_AF-A0A948AHW2-F1
#
_entry.id   AF-A0A948AHW2-F1
#
_cell.length_a   1.000
_cell.length_b   1.000
_cell.length_c   1.000
_cell.angle_alpha   90.00
_cell.angle_beta   90.00
_cell.angle_gamma   90.00
#
_symmetry.space_group_name_H-M   'P 1'
#
loop_
_entity.id
_entity.type
_entity.pdbx_description
1 polymer ?
#
loop_
_entity_poly.entity_id
_entity_poly.type
_entity_poly.pdbx_seq_one_letter_code
_entity_poly.pdbx_strand_id
1 'polypeptide(L)' 'MTSVTLIVTTYNRPDALDRVLASIAGLKPAPAEVVVADDGSGPETAAVVRAWQSRLPLIHVWHPDQGFRAAEARNRA' A
#
# COMPACT_ATOMS: atom_id res chain seq x y z
N MET A 1 -13.16 -18.01 11.20
CA MET A 1 -11.86 -17.31 11.16
C MET A 1 -12.11 -15.89 10.69
N THR A 2 -11.54 -14.89 11.38
CA THR A 2 -11.70 -13.49 11.00
C THR A 2 -10.74 -13.16 9.87
N SER A 3 -11.26 -12.66 8.75
CA SER A 3 -10.48 -12.16 7.62
C SER A 3 -10.24 -10.65 7.80
N VAL A 4 -9.03 -10.18 7.51
CA VAL A 4 -8.65 -8.77 7.65
C VAL A 4 -8.02 -8.28 6.34
N THR A 5 -8.48 -7.12 5.87
CA THR A 5 -7.82 -6.32 4.83
C THR A 5 -7.04 -5.19 5.49
N LEU A 6 -5.79 -4.98 5.08
CA LEU A 6 -4.95 -3.88 5.56
C LEU A 6 -4.86 -2.78 4.51
N ILE A 7 -5.25 -1.56 4.87
CA ILE A 7 -5.04 -0.37 4.03
C ILE A 7 -3.78 0.36 4.51
N VAL A 8 -2.84 0.58 3.59
CA VAL A 8 -1.59 1.33 3.82
C VAL A 8 -1.62 2.59 2.98
N THR A 9 -1.80 3.74 3.62
CA THR A 9 -1.70 5.04 2.94
C THR A 9 -0.25 5.47 2.77
N THR A 10 0.14 5.91 1.58
CA THR A 10 1.51 6.34 1.27
C THR A 10 1.54 7.58 0.38
N TYR A 11 2.62 8.34 0.46
CA TYR A 11 2.95 9.46 -0.43
C TYR A 11 4.46 9.66 -0.47
N ASN A 12 5.09 9.49 -1.64
CA ASN A 12 6.52 9.74 -1.92
C ASN A 12 7.49 9.21 -0.85
N ARG A 13 7.20 8.01 -0.30
CA ARG A 13 8.03 7.34 0.72
C ARG A 13 8.26 5.86 0.38
N PRO A 14 8.94 5.56 -0.75
CA PRO A 14 9.21 4.19 -1.16
C PRO A 14 9.98 3.39 -0.09
N ASP A 15 10.91 4.05 0.61
CA ASP A 15 11.73 3.46 1.68
C ASP A 15 10.90 2.99 2.89
N ALA A 16 9.85 3.72 3.23
CA ALA A 16 8.96 3.38 4.34
C ALA A 16 7.95 2.32 3.88
N LEU A 17 7.41 2.47 2.67
CA LEU A 17 6.47 1.50 2.10
C LEU A 17 7.09 0.11 2.03
N ASP A 18 8.33 -0.01 1.54
CA ASP A 18 9.04 -1.29 1.48
C ASP A 18 9.15 -1.96 2.85
N ARG A 19 9.52 -1.19 3.89
CA ARG A 19 9.61 -1.66 5.27
C ARG A 19 8.26 -2.07 5.87
N VAL A 20 7.19 -1.33 5.56
CA VAL A 20 5.83 -1.68 5.99
C VAL A 20 5.38 -2.99 5.34
N LEU A 21 5.59 -3.14 4.04
CA LEU A 21 5.21 -4.36 3.30
C LEU A 21 6.02 -5.58 3.78
N ALA A 22 7.31 -5.40 4.06
CA ALA A 22 8.13 -6.45 4.67
C ALA A 22 7.61 -6.88 6.05
N SER A 23 7.18 -5.94 6.88
CA SER A 23 6.56 -6.23 8.18
C SER A 23 5.25 -7.01 8.00
N ILE A 24 4.39 -6.57 7.07
CA ILE A 24 3.11 -7.22 6.77
C ILE A 24 3.30 -8.66 6.29
N ALA A 25 4.33 -8.93 5.48
CA ALA A 25 4.65 -10.28 5.01
C ALA A 25 5.04 -11.26 6.14
N GLY A 26 5.41 -10.74 7.32
CA GLY A 26 5.71 -11.55 8.51
C GLY A 26 4.51 -11.83 9.42
N LEU A 27 3.34 -11.23 9.16
CA LEU A 27 2.18 -11.32 10.07
C LEU A 27 1.59 -12.74 10.14
N LYS A 28 1.12 -13.10 11.33
CA LYS A 28 0.41 -14.36 11.61
C LYS A 28 -0.79 -14.09 12.54
N PRO A 29 -2.04 -14.36 12.11
CA PRO A 29 -2.42 -14.79 10.76
C PRO A 29 -2.06 -13.72 9.70
N ALA A 30 -1.82 -14.16 8.47
CA ALA A 30 -1.61 -13.26 7.34
C ALA A 30 -2.93 -12.52 7.00
N PRO A 31 -2.87 -11.27 6.54
CA PRO A 31 -4.05 -10.58 6.01
C PRO A 31 -4.55 -11.29 4.75
N ALA A 32 -5.86 -11.19 4.50
CA ALA A 32 -6.43 -11.70 3.26
C ALA A 32 -6.02 -10.83 2.06
N GLU A 33 -5.84 -9.53 2.29
CA GLU A 33 -5.51 -8.54 1.27
C GLU A 33 -4.78 -7.35 1.88
N VAL A 34 -3.92 -6.72 1.09
CA VAL A 34 -3.25 -5.46 1.40
C VAL A 34 -3.57 -4.45 0.29
N VAL A 35 -4.09 -3.28 0.64
CA VAL A 35 -4.36 -2.21 -0.32
C VAL A 35 -3.42 -1.04 -0.03
N VAL A 36 -2.55 -0.72 -0.98
CA VAL A 36 -1.72 0.48 -0.92
C VAL A 36 -2.52 1.64 -1.51
N ALA A 37 -2.94 2.56 -0.63
CA ALA A 37 -3.64 3.79 -0.96
C ALA A 37 -2.62 4.91 -1.21
N ASP A 38 -2.35 5.21 -2.47
CA ASP A 38 -1.27 6.10 -2.88
C ASP A 38 -1.80 7.46 -3.34
N ASP A 39 -1.45 8.51 -2.58
CA ASP A 39 -1.89 9.90 -2.78
C ASP A 39 -1.04 10.65 -3.84
N GLY A 40 -0.79 10.00 -4.99
CA GLY A 40 -0.06 10.63 -6.09
C GLY A 40 1.45 10.50 -6.05
N SER A 41 1.99 9.42 -5.49
CA SER A 41 3.44 9.19 -5.53
C SER A 41 3.98 8.99 -6.95
N GLY A 42 5.28 9.23 -7.09
CA GLY A 42 6.03 8.99 -8.32
C GLY A 42 6.35 7.51 -8.62
N PRO A 43 7.05 7.25 -9.75
CA PRO A 43 7.36 5.91 -10.24
C PRO A 43 8.15 5.02 -9.29
N GLU A 44 8.96 5.61 -8.39
CA GLU A 44 9.75 4.88 -7.39
C GLU A 44 8.86 4.13 -6.39
N THR A 45 7.82 4.79 -5.86
CA THR A 45 6.83 4.14 -4.99
C THR A 45 6.09 3.03 -5.74
N ALA A 46 5.67 3.29 -6.98
CA ALA A 46 5.00 2.27 -7.80
C ALA A 46 5.91 1.06 -8.11
N ALA A 47 7.23 1.26 -8.20
CA ALA A 47 8.19 0.17 -8.38
C ALA A 47 8.27 -0.73 -7.14
N VAL A 48 8.28 -0.14 -5.93
CA VAL A 48 8.19 -0.89 -4.67
C VAL A 48 6.91 -1.72 -4.65
N VAL A 49 5.77 -1.09 -4.95
CA VAL A 49 4.47 -1.78 -4.98
C VAL A 49 4.51 -3.00 -5.90
N ARG A 50 4.94 -2.83 -7.16
CA ARG A 50 5.06 -3.93 -8.14
C ARG A 50 5.96 -5.07 -7.66
N ALA A 51 7.08 -4.76 -6.99
CA ALA A 51 7.98 -5.78 -6.46
C ALA A 51 7.29 -6.67 -5.40
N TRP A 52 6.42 -6.09 -4.58
CA TRP A 52 5.71 -6.79 -3.51
C TRP A 52 4.43 -7.51 -3.95
N GLN A 53 3.83 -7.17 -5.09
CA GLN A 53 2.65 -7.88 -5.63
C GLN A 53 2.90 -9.37 -5.90
N SER A 54 4.16 -9.77 -6.10
CA SER A 54 4.53 -11.20 -6.22
C SER A 54 4.61 -11.95 -4.89
N ARG A 55 4.57 -11.24 -3.76
CA ARG A 55 4.83 -11.76 -2.40
C ARG A 55 3.64 -11.62 -1.45
N LEU A 56 2.74 -10.68 -1.74
CA LEU A 56 1.55 -10.37 -0.95
C LEU A 56 0.33 -10.26 -1.87
N PRO A 57 -0.88 -10.57 -1.37
CA PRO A 57 -2.13 -10.26 -2.07
C PRO A 57 -2.36 -8.74 -2.05
N LEU A 58 -1.64 -8.02 -2.91
CA LEU A 58 -1.49 -6.58 -2.85
C LEU A 58 -2.14 -5.85 -4.03
N ILE A 59 -3.00 -4.89 -3.71
CA ILE A 59 -3.64 -3.97 -4.67
C ILE A 59 -3.03 -2.57 -4.52
N HIS A 60 -2.79 -1.90 -5.65
CA HIS A 60 -2.34 -0.50 -5.68
C HIS A 60 -3.49 0.39 -6.14
N VAL A 61 -3.98 1.26 -5.25
CA VAL A 61 -4.95 2.31 -5.59
C VAL A 61 -4.20 3.62 -5.64
N TRP A 62 -3.93 4.10 -6.84
CA TRP A 62 -3.24 5.37 -7.10
C TRP A 62 -4.18 6.39 -7.70
N HIS A 63 -4.03 7.65 -7.32
CA HIS A 63 -4.64 8.78 -8.01
C HIS A 63 -3.62 9.91 -8.17
N PRO A 64 -3.83 10.86 -9.11
CA PRO A 64 -2.87 11.95 -9.35
C PRO A 64 -2.57 12.77 -8.10
N ASP A 65 -1.39 13.36 -7.99
CA ASP A 65 -1.10 14.36 -6.94
C ASP A 65 -1.84 15.66 -7.23
N GLN A 66 -2.72 16.08 -6.31
CA GLN A 66 -3.41 17.37 -6.36
C GLN A 66 -3.43 18.01 -4.97
N GLY A 67 -2.29 17.94 -4.27
CA GLY A 67 -2.15 18.38 -2.89
C GLY A 67 -2.45 17.28 -1.88
N PHE A 68 -2.51 17.65 -0.60
CA PHE A 68 -2.65 16.70 0.50
C PHE A 68 -4.06 16.09 0.56
N ARG A 69 -4.20 14.82 0.17
CA ARG A 69 -5.50 14.11 0.08
C ARG A 69 -5.43 12.69 0.61
N ALA A 70 -4.60 12.44 1.63
CA ALA A 70 -4.45 11.14 2.29
C ALA A 70 -5.80 10.50 2.72
N ALA A 71 -6.78 11.31 3.15
CA ALA A 71 -8.11 10.81 3.49
C ALA A 71 -8.88 10.31 2.25
N GLU A 72 -8.78 11.01 1.12
CA GLU A 72 -9.37 10.59 -0.15
C GLU A 72 -8.69 9.31 -0.65
N ALA A 73 -7.35 9.27 -0.64
CA ALA A 73 -6.57 8.08 -1.00
C ALA A 73 -7.05 6.85 -0.21
N ARG A 74 -7.15 6.99 1.12
CA ARG A 74 -7.63 5.91 2.01
C ARG A 74 -9.07 5.50 1.73
N ASN A 75 -9.97 6.44 1.43
CA ASN A 75 -11.39 6.13 1.20
C ASN A 75 -11.65 5.51 -0.19
N ARG A 76 -10.69 5.58 -1.11
CA ARG A 76 -10.73 4.93 -2.43
C ARG A 76 -10.22 3.48 -2.40
N ALA A 77 -9.62 3.07 -1.28
CA ALA A 77 -9.01 1.78 -1.06
C ALA A 77 -10.01 0.70 -0.63
#